data_AF-A0A7C3XE69-F1
#
_entry.id   AF-A0A7C3XE69-F1
#
_cell.length_a   1.000
_cell.length_b   1.000
_cell.length_c   1.000
_cell.angle_alpha   90.00
_cell.angle_beta   90.00
_cell.angle_gamma   90.00
#
_symmetry.space_group_name_H-M   'P 1'
#
loop_
_entity.id
_entity.type
_entity.pdbx_description
1 polymer ?
#
loop_
_entity_poly.entity_id
_entity_poly.type
_entity_poly.pdbx_seq_one_letter_code
_entity_poly.pdbx_strand_id
1 'polypeptide(L)'
;MAESMELRLNLKSQSLKRDVNGHIYWQVIMTPKSFRASETAIVICDMWDKHWSRGASERVDEMAPRMNEVIDCARRNGVQIIHAPSETMDSYAEAPARKRMLEIAHVPPPAPLAHDDPPLPIDDSDGGSDTGEKPWYKAWSKQHPAIEIDQEKDWISDDGLEIYSLMQQMGVKNLIIMGVHT
;
A
#
# COMPACT_ATOMS: atom_id res chain seq x y z
N MET A 1 -4.18 19.62 -24.93
CA MET A 1 -3.22 19.28 -23.86
C MET A 1 -4.04 19.17 -22.58
N ALA A 2 -4.19 17.98 -22.02
CA ALA A 2 -4.90 17.82 -20.76
C ALA A 2 -4.09 18.52 -19.67
N GLU A 3 -4.74 19.34 -18.85
CA GLU A 3 -4.13 19.99 -17.71
C GLU A 3 -3.51 18.92 -16.80
N SER A 4 -2.23 19.06 -16.43
CA SER A 4 -1.57 18.08 -15.56
C SER A 4 -2.20 18.16 -14.17
N MET A 5 -2.94 17.13 -13.77
CA MET A 5 -3.58 17.07 -12.47
C MET A 5 -2.52 16.95 -11.35
N GLU A 6 -2.63 17.81 -10.34
CA GLU A 6 -1.70 17.90 -9.21
C GLU A 6 -2.41 17.49 -7.93
N LEU A 7 -1.85 16.50 -7.23
CA LEU A 7 -2.28 16.07 -5.90
C LEU A 7 -1.60 16.94 -4.85
N ARG A 8 -2.39 17.73 -4.13
CA ARG A 8 -1.90 18.52 -2.99
C ARG A 8 -2.03 17.70 -1.71
N LEU A 9 -0.89 17.25 -1.20
CA LEU A 9 -0.81 16.39 -0.02
C LEU A 9 -0.19 17.14 1.16
N ASN A 10 -0.68 16.86 2.35
CA ASN A 10 -0.08 17.34 3.60
C ASN A 10 0.64 16.17 4.25
N LEU A 11 1.94 16.02 3.95
CA LEU A 11 2.74 14.93 4.52
C LEU A 11 2.95 15.18 6.01
N LYS A 12 2.64 14.20 6.85
CA LYS A 12 2.78 14.27 8.30
C LYS A 12 3.96 13.43 8.73
N SER A 13 4.89 14.03 9.48
CA SER A 13 5.95 13.31 10.19
C SER A 13 5.96 13.71 11.66
N GLN A 14 6.67 12.93 12.49
CA GLN A 14 6.86 13.23 13.90
C GLN A 14 8.35 13.21 14.23
N SER A 15 8.76 14.10 15.13
CA SER A 15 10.13 14.10 15.67
C SER A 15 10.11 14.26 17.18
N LEU A 16 10.99 13.53 17.86
CA LEU A 16 11.11 13.60 19.31
C LEU A 16 11.82 14.91 19.70
N LYS A 17 11.18 15.72 20.55
CA LYS A 17 11.70 17.01 21.02
C LYS A 17 11.66 17.09 22.55
N ARG A 18 12.38 18.07 23.10
CA ARG A 18 12.35 18.43 24.52
C ARG A 18 11.77 19.84 24.69
N ASP A 19 10.91 20.03 25.67
CA ASP A 19 10.43 21.36 26.05
C ASP A 19 11.48 22.11 26.90
N VAL A 20 11.17 23.35 27.29
CA VAL A 20 12.06 24.18 28.12
C VAL A 20 12.34 23.59 29.52
N ASN A 21 11.49 22.66 29.97
CA ASN A 21 11.60 21.98 31.26
C ASN A 21 12.26 20.59 31.13
N GLY A 22 12.65 20.19 29.92
CA GLY A 22 13.31 18.92 29.63
C GLY A 22 12.36 17.73 29.37
N HIS A 23 11.04 17.94 29.35
CA HIS A 23 10.07 16.88 29.04
C HIS A 23 10.13 16.49 27.57
N ILE A 24 10.06 15.18 27.31
CA ILE A 24 10.05 14.63 25.96
C ILE A 24 8.63 14.67 25.39
N TYR A 25 8.48 15.15 24.16
CA TYR A 25 7.21 15.12 23.43
C TYR A 25 7.42 14.86 21.93
N TRP A 26 6.40 14.33 21.27
CA TRP A 26 6.38 14.17 19.82
C TRP A 26 5.88 15.46 19.16
N GLN A 27 6.77 16.15 18.44
CA GLN A 27 6.39 17.29 17.62
C GLN A 27 5.86 16.79 16.27
N VAL A 28 4.61 17.11 15.95
CA VAL A 28 4.04 16.86 14.62
C VAL A 28 4.52 17.93 13.64
N ILE A 29 5.03 17.49 12.49
CA ILE A 29 5.50 18.36 11.40
C ILE A 29 4.60 18.08 10.19
N MET A 30 3.99 19.13 9.66
CA MET A 30 3.20 19.08 8.42
C MET A 30 4.00 19.70 7.29
N THR A 31 4.23 18.94 6.22
CA THR A 31 4.94 19.39 5.02
C THR A 31 4.02 19.30 3.80
N PRO A 32 3.50 20.43 3.31
CA PRO A 32 2.74 20.45 2.07
C PRO A 32 3.61 20.03 0.87
N LYS A 33 3.08 19.16 0.01
CA LYS A 33 3.71 18.70 -1.23
C LYS A 33 2.69 18.66 -2.37
N SER A 34 3.18 18.86 -3.59
CA SER A 34 2.41 18.69 -4.82
C SER A 34 3.01 17.55 -5.61
N PHE A 35 2.23 16.54 -5.92
CA PHE A 35 2.63 15.43 -6.79
C PHE A 35 1.82 15.45 -8.09
N ARG A 36 2.50 15.31 -9.22
CA ARG A 36 1.83 15.06 -10.49
C ARG A 36 1.17 13.70 -10.46
N ALA A 37 -0.14 13.66 -10.68
CA ALA A 37 -0.89 12.41 -10.61
C ALA A 37 -0.35 11.36 -11.60
N SER A 38 -0.03 11.78 -12.83
CA SER A 38 0.53 10.92 -13.88
C SER A 38 1.94 10.39 -13.58
N GLU A 39 2.64 10.95 -12.59
CA GLU A 39 3.96 10.49 -12.13
C GLU A 39 3.86 9.85 -10.73
N THR A 40 2.66 9.46 -10.31
CA THR A 40 2.39 8.90 -8.98
C THR A 40 1.76 7.52 -9.10
N ALA A 41 2.15 6.61 -8.21
CA ALA A 41 1.48 5.34 -8.01
C ALA A 41 1.03 5.16 -6.55
N ILE A 42 -0.05 4.42 -6.36
CA ILE A 42 -0.44 3.84 -5.07
C ILE A 42 -0.27 2.33 -5.15
N VAL A 43 0.50 1.75 -4.23
CA VAL A 43 0.54 0.30 -4.00
C VAL A 43 -0.30 -0.02 -2.78
N ILE A 44 -1.24 -0.96 -2.95
CA ILE A 44 -2.15 -1.45 -1.92
C ILE A 44 -1.63 -2.79 -1.43
N CYS A 45 -0.99 -2.81 -0.27
CA CYS A 45 -0.40 -4.01 0.32
C CYS A 45 -1.42 -4.78 1.15
N ASP A 46 -1.59 -6.07 0.85
CA ASP A 46 -2.22 -7.09 1.70
C ASP A 46 -3.56 -6.73 2.35
N MET A 47 -4.35 -5.88 1.70
CA MET A 47 -5.75 -5.66 2.09
C MET A 47 -6.57 -6.89 1.73
N TRP A 48 -6.41 -7.99 2.47
CA TRP A 48 -7.02 -9.28 2.19
C TRP A 48 -8.51 -9.32 2.56
N ASP A 49 -9.23 -10.30 2.01
CA ASP A 49 -10.65 -10.55 2.28
C ASP A 49 -10.93 -11.11 3.69
N LYS A 50 -9.95 -11.78 4.30
CA LYS A 50 -10.03 -12.32 5.67
C LYS A 50 -8.66 -12.42 6.30
N HIS A 51 -8.64 -12.52 7.62
CA HIS A 51 -7.48 -12.88 8.41
C HIS A 51 -7.85 -13.94 9.45
N TRP A 52 -6.88 -14.73 9.92
CA TRP A 52 -7.15 -15.74 10.96
C TRP A 52 -7.49 -15.10 12.31
N SER A 53 -6.96 -13.90 12.57
CA SER A 53 -7.35 -13.05 13.71
C SER A 53 -8.65 -12.32 13.39
N ARG A 54 -9.63 -12.42 14.31
CA ARG A 54 -10.90 -11.71 14.19
C ARG A 54 -10.68 -10.20 14.21
N GLY A 55 -9.90 -9.69 15.16
CA GLY A 55 -9.66 -8.26 15.29
C GLY A 55 -9.00 -7.65 14.05
N ALA A 56 -8.04 -8.37 13.44
CA ALA A 56 -7.45 -7.95 12.17
C ALA A 56 -8.49 -7.88 11.04
N SER A 57 -9.38 -8.88 10.92
CA SER A 57 -10.45 -8.88 9.92
C SER A 57 -11.42 -7.71 10.13
N GLU A 58 -11.88 -7.49 11.37
CA GLU A 58 -12.80 -6.39 11.72
C GLU A 58 -12.19 -5.01 11.40
N ARG A 59 -10.89 -4.80 11.68
CA ARG A 59 -10.21 -3.54 11.33
C ARG A 59 -10.11 -3.34 9.81
N VAL A 60 -9.80 -4.40 9.07
CA VAL A 60 -9.71 -4.35 7.61
C VAL A 60 -11.08 -4.05 6.99
N ASP A 61 -12.15 -4.69 7.48
CA ASP A 61 -13.52 -4.47 7.04
C ASP A 61 -13.94 -2.99 7.20
N GLU A 62 -13.58 -2.35 8.32
CA GLU A 62 -13.86 -0.94 8.58
C GLU A 62 -13.00 0.03 7.74
N MET A 63 -11.73 -0.32 7.48
CA MET A 63 -10.82 0.54 6.71
C MET A 63 -11.08 0.49 5.19
N ALA A 64 -11.41 -0.69 4.67
CA ALA A 64 -11.44 -0.95 3.23
C ALA A 64 -12.37 -0.01 2.43
N PRO A 65 -13.60 0.32 2.88
CA PRO A 65 -14.47 1.24 2.15
C PRO A 65 -13.86 2.64 1.99
N ARG A 66 -13.25 3.18 3.07
CA ARG A 66 -12.62 4.50 3.02
C ARG A 66 -11.35 4.48 2.16
N MET A 67 -10.59 3.39 2.18
CA MET A 67 -9.47 3.21 1.26
C MET A 67 -9.93 3.19 -0.19
N ASN A 68 -11.04 2.50 -0.50
CA ASN A 68 -11.60 2.47 -1.84
C ASN A 68 -11.99 3.87 -2.35
N GLU A 69 -12.57 4.72 -1.50
CA GLU A 69 -12.87 6.12 -1.89
C GLU A 69 -11.60 6.91 -2.27
N VAL A 70 -10.49 6.68 -1.56
CA VAL A 70 -9.20 7.31 -1.88
C VAL A 70 -8.66 6.77 -3.19
N ILE A 71 -8.71 5.46 -3.39
CA ILE A 71 -8.26 4.77 -4.60
C ILE A 71 -9.06 5.24 -5.81
N ASP A 72 -10.40 5.29 -5.72
CA ASP A 72 -11.28 5.76 -6.79
C ASP A 72 -11.01 7.23 -7.14
N CYS A 73 -10.75 8.06 -6.14
CA CYS A 73 -10.35 9.44 -6.36
C CYS A 73 -9.00 9.51 -7.08
N ALA A 74 -7.99 8.78 -6.60
CA ALA A 74 -6.67 8.76 -7.20
C ALA A 74 -6.71 8.26 -8.65
N ARG A 75 -7.39 7.14 -8.90
CA ARG A 75 -7.59 6.54 -10.22
C ARG A 75 -8.22 7.53 -11.20
N ARG A 76 -9.30 8.22 -10.79
CA ARG A 76 -9.96 9.26 -11.63
C ARG A 76 -9.06 10.44 -11.96
N ASN A 77 -8.05 10.71 -11.13
CA ASN A 77 -7.09 11.79 -11.34
C ASN A 77 -5.83 11.34 -12.11
N GLY A 78 -5.76 10.07 -12.53
CA GLY A 78 -4.65 9.54 -13.33
C GLY A 78 -3.46 9.01 -12.52
N VAL A 79 -3.67 8.67 -11.25
CA VAL A 79 -2.70 7.93 -10.43
C VAL A 79 -2.73 6.46 -10.81
N GLN A 80 -1.56 5.83 -10.94
CA GLN A 80 -1.46 4.40 -11.18
C GLN A 80 -1.81 3.62 -9.92
N ILE A 81 -2.76 2.69 -10.01
CA ILE A 81 -3.18 1.85 -8.87
C ILE A 81 -2.61 0.44 -9.06
N ILE A 82 -1.91 -0.06 -8.04
CA ILE A 82 -1.26 -1.37 -8.03
C ILE A 82 -1.77 -2.13 -6.80
N HIS A 83 -2.42 -3.26 -7.05
CA HIS A 83 -2.89 -4.16 -6.01
C HIS A 83 -1.85 -5.25 -5.75
N ALA A 84 -1.40 -5.35 -4.50
CA ALA A 84 -0.41 -6.33 -4.05
C ALA A 84 -0.98 -7.22 -2.93
N PRO A 85 -1.96 -8.10 -3.23
CA PRO A 85 -2.51 -9.02 -2.24
C PRO A 85 -1.64 -10.28 -2.18
N SER A 86 -0.56 -10.22 -1.41
CA SER A 86 0.43 -11.29 -1.38
C SER A 86 -0.15 -12.64 -0.97
N GLU A 87 0.50 -13.70 -1.45
CA GLU A 87 0.05 -15.09 -1.29
C GLU A 87 -1.32 -15.43 -1.91
N THR A 88 -1.99 -14.49 -2.59
CA THR A 88 -3.30 -14.74 -3.22
C THR A 88 -3.27 -14.72 -4.74
N MET A 89 -2.09 -14.65 -5.34
CA MET A 89 -1.90 -14.44 -6.77
C MET A 89 -2.55 -15.51 -7.67
N ASP A 90 -2.71 -16.73 -7.19
CA ASP A 90 -3.43 -17.80 -7.90
C ASP A 90 -4.88 -17.40 -8.22
N SER A 91 -5.54 -16.64 -7.34
CA SER A 91 -6.90 -16.12 -7.54
C SER A 91 -6.97 -15.09 -8.67
N TYR A 92 -5.82 -14.55 -9.10
CA TYR A 92 -5.69 -13.50 -10.11
C TYR A 92 -5.00 -13.95 -11.39
N ALA A 93 -4.61 -15.22 -11.52
CA ALA A 93 -3.84 -15.73 -12.67
C ALA A 93 -4.49 -15.37 -14.03
N GLU A 94 -5.82 -15.42 -14.09
CA GLU A 94 -6.57 -15.12 -15.31
C GLU A 94 -7.06 -13.66 -15.43
N ALA A 95 -6.83 -12.84 -14.40
CA ALA A 95 -7.31 -11.47 -14.35
C ALA A 95 -6.58 -10.59 -15.39
N PRO A 96 -7.30 -9.78 -16.18
CA PRO A 96 -6.68 -8.88 -17.17
C PRO A 96 -5.61 -7.96 -16.58
N ALA A 97 -5.83 -7.41 -15.39
CA ALA A 97 -4.86 -6.56 -14.71
C ALA A 97 -3.57 -7.30 -14.31
N ARG A 98 -3.67 -8.60 -13.96
CA ARG A 98 -2.51 -9.46 -13.71
C ARG A 98 -1.77 -9.79 -15.00
N LYS A 99 -2.49 -10.18 -16.04
CA LYS A 99 -1.91 -10.51 -17.35
C LYS A 99 -1.13 -9.35 -17.95
N ARG A 100 -1.68 -8.12 -17.90
CA ARG A 100 -0.94 -6.93 -18.33
C ARG A 100 0.35 -6.71 -17.56
N MET A 101 0.38 -6.97 -16.24
CA MET A 101 1.61 -6.84 -15.46
C MET A 101 2.70 -7.78 -15.99
N LEU A 102 2.35 -9.02 -16.34
CA LEU A 102 3.29 -10.00 -16.87
C LEU A 102 3.89 -9.64 -18.24
N GLU A 103 3.26 -8.70 -18.96
CA GLU A 103 3.76 -8.19 -20.24
C GLU A 103 4.81 -7.08 -20.06
N ILE A 104 4.99 -6.57 -18.83
CA ILE A 104 5.97 -5.53 -18.52
C ILE A 104 7.38 -6.10 -18.59
N ALA A 105 8.23 -5.45 -19.39
CA ALA A 105 9.63 -5.86 -19.50
C ALA A 105 10.37 -5.58 -18.19
N HIS A 106 11.06 -6.59 -17.67
CA HIS A 106 11.82 -6.46 -16.43
C HIS A 106 12.97 -5.45 -16.56
N VAL A 107 13.05 -4.53 -15.61
CA VAL A 107 14.14 -3.57 -15.45
C VAL A 107 14.88 -3.91 -14.16
N PRO A 108 16.21 -4.09 -14.19
CA PRO A 108 16.96 -4.42 -12.98
C PRO A 108 16.84 -3.28 -11.95
N PRO A 109 16.46 -3.58 -10.70
CA PRO A 109 16.38 -2.58 -9.66
C PRO A 109 17.78 -2.09 -9.25
N PRO A 110 17.89 -0.87 -8.68
CA PRO A 110 19.13 -0.42 -8.08
C PRO A 110 19.52 -1.34 -6.91
N ALA A 111 20.78 -1.25 -6.49
CA ALA A 111 21.22 -1.93 -5.27
C ALA A 111 20.31 -1.52 -4.08
N PRO A 112 19.86 -2.49 -3.26
CA PRO A 112 19.07 -2.20 -2.08
C PRO A 112 19.77 -1.18 -1.19
N LEU A 113 19.02 -0.18 -0.73
CA LEU A 113 19.51 0.76 0.26
C LEU A 113 19.46 0.09 1.64
N ALA A 114 20.55 0.20 2.38
CA ALA A 114 20.52 -0.11 3.80
C ALA A 114 19.53 0.84 4.49
N HIS A 115 18.64 0.29 5.28
CA HIS A 115 17.71 1.03 6.12
C HIS A 115 17.66 0.36 7.48
N ASP A 116 17.43 1.16 8.52
CA ASP A 116 17.20 0.63 9.86
C ASP A 116 15.82 -0.04 9.87
N ASP A 117 15.78 -1.29 10.34
CA ASP A 117 14.55 -2.04 10.57
C ASP A 117 14.41 -2.28 12.08
N PRO A 118 14.03 -1.24 12.85
CA PRO A 118 13.90 -1.35 14.30
C PRO A 118 12.74 -2.31 14.65
N PRO A 119 12.78 -2.98 15.81
CA PRO A 119 11.66 -3.79 16.25
C PRO A 119 10.39 -2.95 16.34
N LEU A 120 9.25 -3.59 16.09
CA LEU A 120 7.94 -2.97 16.26
C LEU A 120 7.79 -2.40 17.68
N PRO A 121 7.00 -1.33 17.87
CA PRO A 121 6.74 -0.75 19.19
C PRO A 121 5.83 -1.64 20.07
N ILE A 122 5.54 -2.86 19.62
CA ILE A 122 4.67 -3.86 20.26
C ILE A 122 5.35 -5.24 20.18
N ASP A 123 4.94 -6.15 21.06
CA ASP A 123 5.25 -7.58 20.92
C ASP A 123 4.26 -8.21 19.95
N ASP A 124 4.74 -8.61 18.79
CA ASP A 124 4.00 -9.26 17.72
C ASP A 124 4.36 -10.75 17.58
N SER A 125 4.98 -11.35 18.60
CA SER A 125 5.39 -12.77 18.58
C SER A 125 4.22 -13.74 18.41
N ASP A 126 2.99 -13.24 18.60
CA ASP A 126 1.75 -13.95 18.32
C ASP A 126 1.13 -13.64 16.94
N GLY A 127 1.91 -13.09 16.01
CA GLY A 127 1.46 -12.69 14.68
C GLY A 127 0.56 -11.45 14.70
N GLY A 128 0.60 -10.66 15.77
CA GLY A 128 -0.11 -9.38 15.88
C GLY A 128 -1.61 -9.51 16.12
N SER A 129 -2.06 -10.61 16.75
CA SER A 129 -3.49 -10.80 17.06
C SER A 129 -3.88 -10.15 18.38
N ASP A 130 -4.84 -9.24 18.32
CA ASP A 130 -5.46 -8.64 19.49
C ASP A 130 -6.62 -9.47 20.07
N THR A 131 -6.94 -10.61 19.44
CA THR A 131 -8.08 -11.47 19.80
C THR A 131 -7.72 -12.91 20.14
N GLY A 132 -6.45 -13.31 19.93
CA GLY A 132 -5.84 -14.52 20.50
C GLY A 132 -6.25 -15.86 19.88
N GLU A 133 -6.84 -15.88 18.68
CA GLU A 133 -7.26 -17.11 17.99
C GLU A 133 -6.08 -18.04 17.67
N LYS A 134 -6.31 -19.35 17.84
CA LYS A 134 -5.38 -20.43 17.50
C LYS A 134 -6.16 -21.65 16.95
N PRO A 135 -5.56 -22.47 16.08
CA PRO A 135 -4.24 -22.30 15.46
C PRO A 135 -4.25 -21.17 14.42
N TRP A 136 -3.08 -20.67 14.05
CA TRP A 136 -2.95 -19.78 12.89
C TRP A 136 -3.04 -20.58 11.60
N TYR A 137 -3.65 -19.98 10.59
CA TYR A 137 -3.84 -20.58 9.28
C TYR A 137 -3.96 -19.49 8.22
N LYS A 138 -3.73 -19.85 6.96
CA LYS A 138 -3.99 -18.95 5.83
C LYS A 138 -5.50 -18.80 5.63
N ALA A 139 -6.06 -17.68 6.08
CA ALA A 139 -7.49 -17.39 5.99
C ALA A 139 -7.85 -16.60 4.71
N TRP A 140 -6.91 -15.79 4.21
CA TRP A 140 -7.08 -14.96 3.04
C TRP A 140 -7.03 -15.78 1.74
N SER A 141 -7.84 -15.34 0.78
CA SER A 141 -7.90 -15.92 -0.55
C SER A 141 -7.71 -14.92 -1.68
N LYS A 142 -7.88 -13.63 -1.39
CA LYS A 142 -7.81 -12.52 -2.35
C LYS A 142 -7.82 -11.16 -1.63
N GLN A 143 -7.77 -10.07 -2.37
CA GLN A 143 -8.06 -8.73 -1.88
C GLN A 143 -9.50 -8.60 -1.35
N HIS A 144 -9.66 -7.76 -0.33
CA HIS A 144 -10.91 -7.37 0.26
C HIS A 144 -11.91 -6.86 -0.80
N PRO A 145 -13.14 -7.40 -0.86
CA PRO A 145 -14.09 -7.09 -1.93
C PRO A 145 -14.61 -5.64 -1.94
N ALA A 146 -14.45 -4.91 -0.83
CA ALA A 146 -14.78 -3.49 -0.79
C ALA A 146 -13.76 -2.60 -1.52
N ILE A 147 -12.58 -3.13 -1.87
CA ILE A 147 -11.59 -2.43 -2.70
C ILE A 147 -11.72 -2.95 -4.13
N GLU A 148 -12.27 -2.10 -5.00
CA GLU A 148 -12.49 -2.42 -6.40
C GLU A 148 -11.16 -2.48 -7.17
N ILE A 149 -11.03 -3.48 -8.03
CA ILE A 149 -9.93 -3.60 -8.99
C ILE A 149 -10.50 -3.32 -10.38
N ASP A 150 -10.15 -2.18 -10.98
CA ASP A 150 -10.50 -1.85 -12.35
C ASP A 150 -9.63 -2.70 -13.28
N GLN A 151 -10.23 -3.77 -13.81
CA GLN A 151 -9.52 -4.72 -14.67
C GLN A 151 -8.98 -4.11 -15.96
N GLU A 152 -9.41 -2.91 -16.36
CA GLU A 152 -8.93 -2.22 -17.56
C GLU A 152 -7.77 -1.26 -17.26
N LYS A 153 -7.70 -0.72 -16.03
CA LYS A 153 -6.76 0.35 -15.67
C LYS A 153 -5.72 -0.01 -14.62
N ASP A 154 -6.07 -0.88 -13.69
CA ASP A 154 -5.23 -1.19 -12.53
C ASP A 154 -4.23 -2.30 -12.86
N TRP A 155 -3.31 -2.55 -11.92
CA TRP A 155 -2.26 -3.56 -12.00
C TRP A 155 -2.33 -4.49 -10.80
N ILE A 156 -1.95 -5.77 -10.98
CA ILE A 156 -1.92 -6.74 -9.88
C ILE A 156 -0.57 -7.45 -9.85
N SER A 157 0.15 -7.33 -8.74
CA SER A 157 1.38 -8.09 -8.43
C SER A 157 1.76 -7.92 -6.98
N ASP A 158 2.29 -8.97 -6.37
CA ASP A 158 3.01 -8.95 -5.09
C ASP A 158 4.54 -9.08 -5.29
N ASP A 159 5.02 -9.10 -6.55
CA ASP A 159 6.44 -9.18 -6.88
C ASP A 159 7.07 -7.79 -7.05
N GLY A 160 8.10 -7.51 -6.24
CA GLY A 160 8.77 -6.22 -6.23
C GLY A 160 9.51 -5.86 -7.52
N LEU A 161 9.99 -6.84 -8.30
CA LEU A 161 10.66 -6.60 -9.58
C LEU A 161 9.65 -6.17 -10.64
N GLU A 162 8.49 -6.83 -10.72
CA GLU A 162 7.41 -6.46 -11.63
C GLU A 162 6.88 -5.05 -11.32
N ILE A 163 6.58 -4.77 -10.05
CA ILE A 163 6.12 -3.45 -9.59
C ILE A 163 7.15 -2.37 -9.91
N TYR A 164 8.44 -2.62 -9.63
CA TYR A 164 9.52 -1.68 -9.96
C TYR A 164 9.61 -1.41 -11.46
N SER A 165 9.54 -2.47 -12.28
CA SER A 165 9.63 -2.38 -13.74
C SER A 165 8.47 -1.58 -14.32
N LEU A 166 7.24 -1.80 -13.82
CA LEU A 166 6.06 -1.01 -14.18
C LEU A 166 6.28 0.47 -13.85
N MET A 167 6.74 0.78 -12.63
CA MET A 167 6.99 2.15 -12.20
C MET A 167 8.02 2.85 -13.11
N GLN A 168 9.09 2.16 -13.51
CA GLN A 168 10.08 2.69 -14.47
C GLN A 168 9.44 2.95 -15.83
N GLN A 169 8.69 2.00 -16.38
CA GLN A 169 8.04 2.14 -17.69
C GLN A 169 6.99 3.27 -17.72
N MET A 170 6.27 3.47 -16.62
CA MET A 170 5.23 4.49 -16.49
C MET A 170 5.78 5.87 -16.06
N GLY A 171 7.09 5.98 -15.79
CA GLY A 171 7.69 7.24 -15.35
C GLY A 171 7.22 7.69 -13.95
N VAL A 172 6.87 6.74 -13.09
CA VAL A 172 6.47 7.00 -11.70
C VAL A 172 7.67 7.55 -10.91
N LYS A 173 7.45 8.67 -10.22
CA LYS A 173 8.43 9.36 -9.38
C LYS A 173 8.02 9.42 -7.91
N ASN A 174 6.73 9.25 -7.63
CA ASN A 174 6.17 9.27 -6.29
C ASN A 174 5.43 7.97 -6.05
N LEU A 175 5.78 7.25 -4.98
CA LEU A 175 5.08 6.06 -4.54
C LEU A 175 4.39 6.35 -3.21
N ILE A 176 3.09 6.08 -3.16
CA ILE A 176 2.30 6.08 -1.94
C ILE A 176 2.01 4.61 -1.62
N ILE A 177 2.32 4.20 -0.39
CA ILE A 177 2.02 2.86 0.09
C ILE A 177 0.85 2.97 1.07
N MET A 178 -0.15 2.11 0.90
CA MET A 178 -1.23 1.93 1.85
C MET A 178 -1.55 0.44 1.97
N GLY A 179 -2.12 0.03 3.09
CA GLY A 179 -2.42 -1.37 3.30
C GLY A 179 -2.21 -1.82 4.73
N VAL A 180 -2.15 -3.13 4.87
CA VAL A 180 -1.82 -3.88 6.09
C VAL A 180 -0.77 -4.94 5.70
N HIS A 181 -0.26 -5.79 6.57
CA HIS A 181 -0.22 -5.69 8.03
C HIS A 181 1.11 -5.08 8.44
N THR A 182 1.05 -4.01 9.24
CA THR A 182 2.22 -3.35 9.85
C THR A 182 2.37 -3.77 11.29
#